data_AF-A0A3Z4X611-F1
#
_entry.id   AF-A0A3Z4X611-F1
#
_cell.length_a   1.000
_cell.length_b   1.000
_cell.length_c   1.000
_cell.angle_alpha   90.00
_cell.angle_beta   90.00
_cell.angle_gamma   90.00
#
_symmetry.space_group_name_H-M   'P 1'
#
loop_
_entity.id
_entity.type
_entity.pdbx_description
1 polymer ?
#
loop_
_entity_poly.entity_id
_entity_poly.type
_entity_poly.pdbx_seq_one_letter_code
_entity_poly.pdbx_strand_id
1 'polypeptide(L)'
;MSLFGKTAKELVYDLIVSQNPGLTGKGVTIDKLSFGNPAHITAADPDPEQYTRLNTTLDVSGIIEKGTFGKMGLTYRRLDVGHLFENVVLSVDGSGASTAADLVPLLQAKYNWMIDASEIYANESMTSSTKHNLRFNGKSLAWTGTVEVYLTEVPSDGVDISKLITVTELNGLVYEVSI
;
A
#
# COMPACT_ATOMS: atom_id res chain seq x y z
N MET A 1 0.65 -13.80 -7.86
CA MET A 1 -0.50 -13.47 -6.98
C MET A 1 -0.96 -12.08 -7.34
N SER A 2 -2.28 -11.83 -7.41
CA SER A 2 -2.80 -10.46 -7.53
C SER A 2 -2.62 -9.71 -6.21
N LEU A 3 -2.14 -8.47 -6.27
CA LEU A 3 -2.05 -7.56 -5.11
C LEU A 3 -3.42 -6.97 -4.75
N PHE A 4 -4.30 -6.84 -5.75
CA PHE A 4 -5.65 -6.30 -5.59
C PHE A 4 -6.66 -7.43 -5.38
N GLY A 5 -7.75 -7.12 -4.66
CA GLY A 5 -8.82 -8.05 -4.30
C GLY A 5 -8.51 -8.92 -3.08
N LYS A 6 -7.45 -8.61 -2.33
CA LYS A 6 -7.04 -9.34 -1.11
C LYS A 6 -6.70 -8.36 0.01
N THR A 7 -7.16 -8.67 1.21
CA THR A 7 -6.78 -7.97 2.43
C THR A 7 -5.28 -8.10 2.69
N ALA A 8 -4.71 -7.17 3.46
CA ALA A 8 -3.30 -7.26 3.86
C ALA A 8 -2.96 -8.58 4.58
N LYS A 9 -3.90 -9.13 5.36
CA LYS A 9 -3.75 -10.43 6.03
C LYS A 9 -3.67 -11.58 5.02
N GLU A 10 -4.51 -11.58 3.99
CA GLU A 10 -4.49 -12.60 2.92
C GLU A 10 -3.20 -12.55 2.12
N LEU A 11 -2.70 -11.36 1.78
CA LEU A 11 -1.43 -11.20 1.07
C LEU A 11 -0.25 -11.81 1.84
N VAL A 12 -0.16 -11.54 3.16
CA VAL A 12 0.90 -12.12 3.98
C VAL A 12 0.69 -13.64 4.19
N TYR A 13 -0.55 -14.10 4.33
CA TYR A 13 -0.83 -15.54 4.39
C TYR A 13 -0.42 -16.27 3.12
N ASP A 14 -0.74 -15.74 1.94
CA ASP A 14 -0.31 -16.32 0.68
C ASP A 14 1.21 -16.36 0.55
N LEU A 15 1.90 -15.32 1.02
CA LEU A 15 3.36 -15.31 1.10
C LEU A 15 3.87 -16.45 1.98
N ILE A 16 3.30 -16.64 3.19
CA ILE A 16 3.65 -17.75 4.08
C ILE A 16 3.44 -19.09 3.37
N VAL A 17 2.29 -19.30 2.73
CA VAL A 17 1.99 -20.55 2.00
C VAL A 17 2.97 -20.77 0.84
N SER A 18 3.31 -19.73 0.09
CA SER A 18 4.26 -19.82 -1.02
C SER A 18 5.65 -20.27 -0.58
N GLN A 19 6.09 -19.83 0.60
CA GLN A 19 7.38 -20.23 1.18
C GLN A 19 7.29 -21.54 1.97
N ASN A 20 6.08 -22.01 2.29
CA ASN A 20 5.82 -23.21 3.08
C ASN A 20 4.72 -24.07 2.41
N PRO A 21 4.99 -24.73 1.27
CA PRO A 21 3.96 -25.38 0.46
C PRO A 21 3.23 -26.52 1.18
N GLY A 22 3.81 -27.12 2.23
CA GLY A 22 3.17 -28.14 3.07
C GLY A 22 2.17 -27.59 4.09
N LEU A 23 2.05 -26.28 4.25
CA LEU A 23 1.24 -25.65 5.30
C LEU A 23 -0.26 -25.88 5.08
N THR A 24 -0.74 -25.70 3.84
CA THR A 24 -2.14 -25.94 3.48
C THR A 24 -2.48 -27.43 3.48
N GLY A 25 -1.55 -28.30 3.07
CA GLY A 25 -1.70 -29.76 3.16
C GLY A 25 -1.86 -30.28 4.59
N LYS A 26 -1.44 -29.51 5.59
CA LYS A 26 -1.65 -29.78 7.02
C LYS A 26 -2.93 -29.14 7.57
N GLY A 27 -3.78 -28.56 6.72
CA GLY A 27 -5.04 -27.94 7.12
C GLY A 27 -4.89 -26.64 7.90
N VAL A 28 -3.74 -25.95 7.80
CA VAL A 28 -3.52 -24.64 8.44
C VAL A 28 -4.02 -23.55 7.50
N THR A 29 -5.21 -23.04 7.79
CA THR A 29 -5.87 -21.95 7.07
C THR A 29 -5.67 -20.61 7.78
N ILE A 30 -5.87 -19.50 7.06
CA ILE A 30 -5.65 -18.13 7.56
C ILE A 30 -6.45 -17.78 8.83
N ASP A 31 -7.63 -18.37 9.02
CA ASP A 31 -8.50 -18.16 10.19
C ASP A 31 -8.00 -18.90 11.44
N LYS A 32 -7.02 -19.80 11.29
CA LYS A 32 -6.36 -20.50 12.40
C LYS A 32 -5.10 -19.79 12.89
N LEU A 33 -4.78 -18.65 12.29
CA LEU A 33 -3.58 -17.87 12.56
C LEU A 33 -3.96 -16.47 13.06
N SER A 34 -3.33 -16.09 14.17
CA SER A 34 -3.33 -14.74 14.71
C SER A 34 -2.06 -14.03 14.27
N PHE A 35 -2.22 -12.83 13.71
CA PHE A 35 -1.14 -11.99 13.22
C PHE A 35 -0.95 -10.86 14.22
N GLY A 36 0.27 -10.70 14.73
CA GLY A 36 0.63 -9.60 15.61
C GLY A 36 0.72 -8.25 14.88
N ASN A 37 1.26 -7.25 15.58
CA ASN A 37 1.56 -5.97 14.94
C ASN A 37 2.91 -6.05 14.22
N PRO A 38 3.00 -5.60 12.96
CA PRO A 38 4.26 -5.55 12.24
C PRO A 38 5.18 -4.47 12.81
N ALA A 39 6.48 -4.77 12.88
CA ALA A 39 7.50 -3.81 13.31
C ALA A 39 8.50 -3.55 12.17
N HIS A 40 8.88 -2.29 11.98
CA HIS A 40 9.81 -1.89 10.92
C HIS A 40 11.25 -2.26 11.25
N ILE A 41 11.97 -2.76 10.25
CA ILE A 41 13.41 -3.00 10.32
C ILE A 41 14.13 -1.78 9.75
N THR A 42 14.88 -1.08 10.59
CA THR A 42 15.65 0.09 10.18
C THR A 42 16.75 -0.25 9.17
N ALA A 43 17.05 0.67 8.27
CA ALA A 43 18.20 0.58 7.36
C ALA A 43 19.36 1.42 7.89
N ALA A 44 20.56 1.14 7.37
CA ALA A 44 21.63 2.14 7.37
C ALA A 44 21.32 3.19 6.28
N ASP A 45 21.54 4.46 6.59
CA ASP A 45 21.38 5.57 5.64
C ASP A 45 22.75 5.89 4.99
N PRO A 46 22.85 6.02 3.64
CA PRO A 46 21.82 5.77 2.63
C PRO A 46 21.65 4.28 2.31
N ASP A 47 20.40 3.90 2.05
CA ASP A 47 20.04 2.52 1.67
C ASP A 47 19.66 2.43 0.18
N PRO A 48 20.54 1.88 -0.68
CA PRO A 48 20.25 1.72 -2.10
C PRO A 48 19.14 0.68 -2.38
N GLU A 49 18.81 -0.18 -1.42
CA GLU A 49 17.83 -1.27 -1.57
C GLU A 49 16.54 -1.03 -0.77
N GLN A 50 16.27 0.22 -0.38
CA GLN A 50 15.19 0.58 0.57
C GLN A 50 13.81 -0.02 0.23
N TYR A 51 13.49 -0.20 -1.06
CA TYR A 51 12.21 -0.74 -1.53
C TYR A 51 12.24 -2.25 -1.82
N THR A 52 13.41 -2.87 -1.94
CA THR A 52 13.54 -4.29 -2.31
C THR A 52 13.91 -5.19 -1.15
N ARG A 53 14.50 -4.65 -0.08
CA ARG A 53 14.92 -5.41 1.10
C ARG A 53 13.75 -5.90 1.97
N LEU A 54 14.07 -6.85 2.85
CA LEU A 54 13.19 -7.19 3.98
C LEU A 54 13.15 -6.01 4.95
N ASN A 55 11.96 -5.55 5.32
CA ASN A 55 11.76 -4.29 6.04
C ASN A 55 10.81 -4.41 7.23
N THR A 56 10.31 -5.62 7.51
CA THR A 56 9.28 -5.86 8.52
C THR A 56 9.52 -7.17 9.26
N THR A 57 9.41 -7.14 10.59
CA THR A 57 9.23 -8.33 11.43
C THR A 57 7.78 -8.45 11.90
N LEU A 58 7.30 -9.67 12.07
CA LEU A 58 5.94 -9.97 12.52
C LEU A 58 5.90 -11.27 13.30
N ASP A 59 5.21 -11.27 14.43
CA ASP A 59 4.86 -12.49 15.14
C ASP A 59 3.57 -13.10 14.59
N VAL A 60 3.60 -14.40 14.29
CA VAL A 60 2.41 -15.18 13.92
C VAL A 60 2.24 -16.32 14.90
N SER A 61 1.03 -16.47 15.42
CA SER A 61 0.68 -17.48 16.40
C SER A 61 -0.48 -18.33 15.92
N GLY A 62 -0.46 -19.62 16.23
CA GLY A 62 -1.62 -20.49 16.10
C GLY A 62 -2.72 -20.12 17.09
N ILE A 63 -3.97 -20.24 16.67
CA ILE A 63 -5.15 -20.08 17.53
C ILE A 63 -5.54 -21.47 18.06
N ILE A 64 -5.39 -21.67 19.38
CA ILE A 64 -5.57 -22.99 20.03
C ILE A 64 -6.99 -23.50 19.82
N GLU A 65 -7.99 -22.63 19.94
CA GLU A 65 -9.42 -22.95 19.75
C GLU A 65 -9.72 -23.38 18.31
N LYS A 66 -8.81 -23.13 17.36
CA LYS A 66 -8.90 -23.50 15.95
C LYS A 66 -8.00 -24.69 15.58
N GLY A 67 -7.39 -25.35 16.57
CA GLY A 67 -6.57 -26.54 16.38
C GLY A 67 -5.16 -26.27 15.87
N THR A 68 -4.66 -25.03 15.96
CA THR A 68 -3.29 -24.66 15.61
C THR A 68 -2.62 -24.02 16.83
N PHE A 69 -1.38 -24.39 17.14
CA PHE A 69 -0.66 -23.87 18.31
C PHE A 69 0.79 -23.54 17.96
N GLY A 70 1.47 -22.80 18.85
CA GLY A 70 2.83 -22.33 18.65
C GLY A 70 2.91 -20.89 18.13
N LYS A 71 4.11 -20.31 18.19
CA LYS A 71 4.42 -18.94 17.77
C LYS A 71 5.68 -18.96 16.92
N MET A 72 5.72 -18.13 15.89
CA MET A 72 6.90 -17.93 15.05
C MET A 72 7.11 -16.46 14.73
N GLY A 73 8.37 -16.05 14.62
CA GLY A 73 8.74 -14.76 14.07
C GLY A 73 8.94 -14.87 12.56
N LEU A 74 8.37 -13.92 11.81
CA LEU A 74 8.54 -13.76 10.38
C LEU A 74 9.33 -12.50 10.09
N THR A 75 10.12 -12.53 9.02
CA THR A 75 10.77 -11.37 8.44
C THR A 75 10.38 -11.30 6.96
N TYR A 76 9.78 -10.21 6.54
CA TYR A 76 9.25 -10.04 5.19
C TYR A 76 9.29 -8.57 4.74
N ARG A 77 8.88 -8.33 3.50
CA ARG A 77 8.82 -7.00 2.89
C ARG A 77 7.37 -6.53 2.77
N ARG A 78 7.04 -5.43 3.44
CA ARG A 78 5.86 -4.62 3.13
C ARG A 78 6.12 -3.75 1.91
N LEU A 79 5.09 -3.57 1.11
CA LEU A 79 5.11 -2.77 -0.12
C LEU A 79 4.95 -1.28 0.24
N ASP A 80 5.87 -0.46 -0.25
CA ASP A 80 5.76 0.99 -0.14
C ASP A 80 4.78 1.51 -1.20
N VAL A 81 3.70 2.16 -0.77
CA VAL A 81 2.64 2.60 -1.69
C VAL A 81 3.06 3.81 -2.52
N GLY A 82 3.96 4.65 -2.02
CA GLY A 82 4.46 5.81 -2.76
C GLY A 82 5.26 5.35 -3.97
N HIS A 83 6.13 4.36 -3.78
CA HIS A 83 6.88 3.75 -4.86
C HIS A 83 6.02 2.86 -5.77
N LEU A 84 5.08 2.07 -5.21
CA LEU A 84 4.21 1.21 -6.02
C LEU A 84 3.34 2.00 -7.01
N PHE A 85 2.86 3.18 -6.60
CA PHE A 85 2.05 4.08 -7.42
C PHE A 85 2.87 5.24 -8.00
N GLU A 86 4.18 5.07 -8.12
CA GLU A 86 5.04 6.03 -8.81
C GLU A 86 4.53 6.19 -10.25
N ASN A 87 4.22 7.42 -10.64
CA ASN A 87 3.61 7.78 -11.94
C ASN A 87 2.15 7.35 -12.16
N VAL A 88 1.48 6.81 -11.14
CA VAL A 88 0.04 6.52 -11.20
C VAL A 88 -0.73 7.64 -10.49
N VAL A 89 -1.91 7.97 -11.00
CA VAL A 89 -2.86 8.90 -10.36
C VAL A 89 -3.96 8.09 -9.71
N LEU A 90 -3.99 8.08 -8.38
CA LEU A 90 -5.14 7.60 -7.64
C LEU A 90 -6.15 8.73 -7.51
N SER A 91 -7.38 8.51 -7.99
CA SER A 91 -8.46 9.48 -7.95
C SER A 91 -9.79 8.83 -7.61
N VAL A 92 -10.57 9.47 -6.76
CA VAL A 92 -11.94 9.04 -6.40
C VAL A 92 -12.85 10.27 -6.32
N ASP A 93 -14.16 10.07 -6.43
CA ASP A 93 -15.11 11.12 -6.07
C ASP A 93 -15.14 11.27 -4.55
N GLY A 94 -14.33 12.19 -4.02
CA GLY A 94 -14.24 12.47 -2.59
C GLY A 94 -15.30 13.44 -2.09
N SER A 95 -16.35 13.74 -2.88
CA SER A 95 -17.36 14.70 -2.47
C SER A 95 -18.09 14.22 -1.20
N GLY A 96 -17.94 14.98 -0.12
CA GLY A 96 -18.48 14.65 1.20
C GLY A 96 -17.53 13.91 2.14
N ALA A 97 -16.31 13.56 1.71
CA ALA A 97 -15.30 13.02 2.60
C ALA A 97 -14.84 14.08 3.61
N SER A 98 -14.82 13.71 4.89
CA SER A 98 -14.40 14.56 6.00
C SER A 98 -13.10 14.07 6.63
N THR A 99 -12.87 12.76 6.59
CA THR A 99 -11.72 12.07 7.17
C THR A 99 -11.13 11.05 6.20
N ALA A 100 -9.89 10.63 6.44
CA ALA A 100 -9.20 9.65 5.59
C ALA A 100 -9.94 8.30 5.54
N ALA A 101 -10.67 7.94 6.59
CA ALA A 101 -11.53 6.76 6.62
C ALA A 101 -12.61 6.78 5.52
N ASP A 102 -13.13 7.95 5.18
CA ASP A 102 -14.18 8.11 4.17
C ASP A 102 -13.69 7.74 2.76
N LEU A 103 -12.36 7.78 2.52
CA LEU A 103 -11.75 7.43 1.25
C LEU A 103 -11.61 5.91 1.04
N VAL A 104 -11.58 5.13 2.13
CA VAL A 104 -11.38 3.67 2.09
C VAL A 104 -12.41 2.96 1.20
N PRO A 105 -13.74 3.12 1.41
CA PRO A 105 -14.72 2.43 0.57
C PRO A 105 -14.66 2.86 -0.91
N LEU A 106 -14.28 4.11 -1.19
CA LEU A 106 -14.13 4.61 -2.56
C LEU A 106 -12.96 3.95 -3.28
N LEU A 107 -11.82 3.85 -2.59
CA LEU A 107 -10.61 3.18 -3.10
C LEU A 107 -10.84 1.67 -3.30
N GLN A 108 -11.55 1.04 -2.36
CA GLN A 108 -11.95 -0.36 -2.50
C GLN A 108 -12.83 -0.57 -3.73
N ALA A 109 -13.86 0.26 -3.92
CA ALA A 109 -14.79 0.12 -5.03
C ALA A 109 -14.12 0.35 -6.39
N LYS A 110 -13.27 1.37 -6.51
CA LYS A 110 -12.67 1.76 -7.79
C LYS A 110 -11.44 0.93 -8.17
N TYR A 111 -10.57 0.64 -7.20
CA TYR A 111 -9.29 -0.02 -7.46
C TYR A 111 -9.24 -1.48 -7.00
N ASN A 112 -10.30 -1.98 -6.36
CA ASN A 112 -10.28 -3.28 -5.68
C ASN A 112 -9.13 -3.37 -4.66
N TRP A 113 -8.75 -2.23 -4.08
CA TRP A 113 -7.67 -2.16 -3.11
C TRP A 113 -8.24 -2.37 -1.71
N MET A 114 -8.16 -3.61 -1.22
CA MET A 114 -8.78 -4.06 0.03
C MET A 114 -7.98 -3.61 1.26
N ILE A 115 -7.96 -2.30 1.50
CA ILE A 115 -7.40 -1.68 2.71
C ILE A 115 -8.49 -1.44 3.76
N ASP A 116 -8.14 -1.49 5.04
CA ASP A 116 -9.05 -1.16 6.14
C ASP A 116 -8.70 0.18 6.80
N ALA A 117 -9.69 0.87 7.37
CA ALA A 117 -9.48 2.15 8.06
C ALA A 117 -8.49 2.03 9.25
N SER A 118 -8.41 0.87 9.89
CA SER A 118 -7.45 0.60 10.98
C SER A 118 -5.99 0.55 10.52
N GLU A 119 -5.74 0.46 9.21
CA GLU A 119 -4.41 0.40 8.60
C GLU A 119 -3.82 1.78 8.28
N ILE A 120 -4.67 2.82 8.31
CA ILE A 120 -4.32 4.20 7.99
C ILE A 120 -4.53 5.11 9.21
N TYR A 121 -4.09 6.36 9.10
CA TYR A 121 -4.49 7.39 10.04
C TYR A 121 -5.93 7.86 9.75
N ALA A 122 -6.90 7.02 10.11
CA ALA A 122 -8.33 7.17 9.78
C ALA A 122 -8.94 8.54 10.07
N ASN A 123 -8.56 9.16 11.19
CA ASN A 123 -9.15 10.41 11.66
C ASN A 123 -8.50 11.67 11.08
N GLU A 124 -7.56 11.53 10.15
CA GLU A 124 -6.95 12.70 9.50
C GLU A 124 -7.99 13.46 8.68
N SER A 125 -8.18 14.74 9.02
CA SER A 125 -9.12 15.62 8.32
C SER A 125 -8.70 15.85 6.87
N MET A 126 -9.70 15.97 5.98
CA MET A 126 -9.48 16.44 4.61
C MET A 126 -9.14 17.94 4.64
N THR A 127 -7.86 18.29 4.55
CA THR A 127 -7.38 19.69 4.58
C THR A 127 -7.43 20.39 3.22
N SER A 128 -7.66 19.65 2.14
CA SER A 128 -7.77 20.14 0.77
C SER A 128 -9.00 19.53 0.11
N SER A 129 -9.64 20.31 -0.77
CA SER A 129 -10.78 19.87 -1.58
C SER A 129 -10.36 19.12 -2.85
N THR A 130 -9.07 19.12 -3.20
CA THR A 130 -8.57 18.56 -4.47
C THR A 130 -7.80 17.26 -4.31
N LYS A 131 -7.09 17.10 -3.19
CA LYS A 131 -6.21 15.96 -2.95
C LYS A 131 -5.98 15.70 -1.48
N HIS A 132 -5.70 14.45 -1.13
CA HIS A 132 -5.34 14.03 0.22
C HIS A 132 -4.17 13.05 0.18
N ASN A 133 -3.25 13.18 1.14
CA ASN A 133 -2.15 12.23 1.32
C ASN A 133 -2.61 11.11 2.25
N LEU A 134 -2.99 9.97 1.68
CA LEU A 134 -3.37 8.78 2.44
C LEU A 134 -2.11 8.15 3.05
N ARG A 135 -2.06 8.11 4.38
CA ARG A 135 -0.91 7.63 5.14
C ARG A 135 -1.21 6.34 5.90
N PHE A 136 -0.36 5.34 5.70
CA PHE A 136 -0.41 4.12 6.48
C PHE A 136 0.18 4.34 7.87
N ASN A 137 -0.51 3.86 8.90
CA ASN A 137 -0.15 4.11 10.30
C ASN A 137 0.88 3.11 10.87
N GLY A 138 1.43 2.25 10.01
CA GLY A 138 2.38 1.21 10.38
C GLY A 138 1.76 -0.10 10.88
N LYS A 139 0.44 -0.18 11.12
CA LYS A 139 -0.25 -1.42 11.53
C LYS A 139 -0.62 -2.33 10.36
N SER A 140 -0.66 -1.80 9.13
CA SER A 140 -0.91 -2.62 7.95
C SER A 140 0.10 -3.75 7.83
N LEU A 141 -0.41 -4.95 7.58
CA LEU A 141 0.43 -6.13 7.36
C LEU A 141 1.13 -6.10 6.01
N ALA A 142 0.58 -5.43 5.00
CA ALA A 142 1.12 -5.48 3.63
C ALA A 142 1.69 -4.15 3.16
N TRP A 143 1.16 -3.03 3.66
CA TRP A 143 1.38 -1.70 3.10
C TRP A 143 2.19 -0.80 4.04
N THR A 144 2.98 0.10 3.47
CA THR A 144 3.67 1.18 4.17
C THR A 144 3.77 2.41 3.28
N GLY A 145 4.20 3.54 3.85
CA GLY A 145 4.39 4.79 3.13
C GLY A 145 3.13 5.65 3.02
N THR A 146 3.17 6.57 2.07
CA THR A 146 2.14 7.59 1.81
C THR A 146 1.85 7.64 0.33
N VAL A 147 0.58 7.78 -0.05
CA VAL A 147 0.18 7.98 -1.45
C VAL A 147 -0.79 9.15 -1.56
N GLU A 148 -0.64 9.95 -2.62
CA GLU A 148 -1.55 11.06 -2.91
C GLU A 148 -2.79 10.54 -3.65
N VAL A 149 -3.97 10.92 -3.17
CA VAL A 149 -5.27 10.59 -3.74
C VAL A 149 -5.99 11.88 -4.14
N TYR A 150 -6.32 12.02 -5.41
CA TYR A 150 -7.12 13.11 -5.93
C TYR A 150 -8.60 12.89 -5.56
N LEU A 151 -9.27 13.95 -5.10
CA LEU A 151 -10.65 13.93 -4.63
C LEU A 151 -11.67 14.29 -5.71
N THR A 152 -11.19 14.55 -6.92
CA THR A 152 -12.01 14.70 -8.12
C THR A 152 -11.75 13.49 -9.00
N GLU A 153 -12.79 12.93 -9.61
CA GLU A 153 -12.60 11.87 -10.59
C GLU A 153 -11.77 12.40 -11.77
N VAL A 154 -10.58 11.83 -11.90
CA VAL A 154 -9.77 11.96 -13.11
C VAL A 154 -10.11 10.74 -13.97
N PRO A 155 -10.18 10.86 -15.32
CA PRO A 155 -10.34 9.71 -16.20
C PRO A 155 -9.34 8.60 -15.82
N SER A 156 -9.74 7.33 -15.92
CA SER A 156 -8.92 6.16 -15.52
C SER A 156 -7.54 6.13 -16.20
N ASP A 157 -7.40 6.85 -17.32
CA ASP A 157 -6.19 6.91 -18.16
C ASP A 157 -5.55 8.30 -18.13
N GLY A 158 -5.93 9.14 -17.15
CA GLY A 158 -5.37 10.48 -16.97
C GLY A 158 -3.90 10.41 -16.60
N VAL A 159 -3.06 10.98 -17.46
CA VAL A 159 -1.62 11.08 -17.22
C VAL A 159 -1.34 12.39 -16.49
N ASP A 160 -0.73 12.31 -15.32
CA ASP A 160 -0.32 13.49 -14.55
C ASP A 160 0.91 14.14 -15.18
N ILE A 161 0.67 15.22 -15.92
CA ILE A 161 1.72 15.98 -16.59
C ILE A 161 2.76 16.54 -15.61
N SER A 162 2.40 16.78 -14.34
CA SER A 162 3.34 17.29 -13.33
C SER A 162 4.40 16.25 -12.95
N LYS A 163 4.09 14.95 -13.15
CA LYS A 163 5.04 13.85 -12.95
C LYS A 163 5.87 13.57 -14.20
N LEU A 164 5.39 13.95 -15.39
CA LEU A 164 6.10 13.75 -16.66
C LEU A 164 7.02 14.90 -17.04
N ILE A 165 6.58 16.14 -16.82
CA ILE A 165 7.30 17.34 -17.20
C ILE A 165 8.15 17.78 -16.01
N THR A 166 9.36 17.23 -15.92
CA THR A 166 10.34 17.59 -14.89
C THR A 166 11.17 18.82 -15.25
N VAL A 167 11.24 19.15 -16.55
CA VAL A 167 11.91 20.34 -17.06
C VAL A 167 10.87 21.43 -17.31
N THR A 168 10.81 22.42 -16.43
CA THR A 168 9.85 23.53 -16.53
C THR A 168 10.42 24.76 -17.24
N GLU A 169 11.74 24.87 -17.31
CA GLU A 169 12.43 25.97 -18.01
C GLU A 169 12.71 25.56 -19.46
N LEU A 170 11.94 26.10 -20.40
CA LEU A 170 12.03 25.79 -21.83
C LEU A 170 12.74 26.92 -22.57
N ASN A 171 13.74 26.59 -23.40
CA ASN A 171 14.64 27.53 -24.10
C ASN A 171 14.00 28.36 -25.24
N GLY A 172 12.69 28.62 -25.16
CA GLY A 172 11.92 29.33 -26.21
C GLY A 172 11.69 28.50 -27.48
N LEU A 173 10.83 29.00 -28.38
CA LEU A 173 10.57 28.38 -29.67
C LEU A 173 11.53 28.99 -30.70
N VAL A 174 12.67 28.34 -30.92
CA VAL A 174 13.66 28.76 -31.93
C VAL A 174 13.26 28.16 -33.28
N TYR A 175 13.14 28.99 -34.31
CA TYR A 175 13.04 28.50 -35.68
C TYR A 175 14.43 28.11 -36.17
N GLU A 176 14.59 26.89 -36.69
CA GLU A 176 15.77 26.57 -37.49
C GLU A 176 15.72 27.45 -38.75
N VAL A 177 16.60 28.45 -38.82
CA VAL A 177 16.93 29.08 -40.08
C VAL A 177 17.95 28.17 -40.73
N SER A 178 17.48 27.22 -41.54
CA SER A 178 18.34 26.42 -42.40
C SER A 178 19.18 27.38 -43.25
N ILE A 179 20.51 27.31 -43.11
CA ILE A 179 21.47 28.00 -43.98
C ILE A 179 21.68 27.14 -45.23
#